data_AF-A0A536B3T9-F1
#
_entry.id   AF-A0A536B3T9-F1
#
_cell.length_a   1.000
_cell.length_b   1.000
_cell.length_c   1.000
_cell.angle_alpha   90.00
_cell.angle_beta   90.00
_cell.angle_gamma   90.00
#
_symmetry.space_group_name_H-M   'P 1'
#
loop_
_entity.id
_entity.type
_entity.pdbx_description
1 polymer ?
#
loop_
_entity_poly.entity_id
_entity_poly.type
_entity_poly.pdbx_seq_one_letter_code
_entity_poly.pdbx_strand_id
1 'polypeptide(L)'
;MAGRSGGFPFKPWLNIQQMHVQGRVTPGSLSIAGGVATFSGTATIHVVGTTSTGRLDMTLSNMAFVSTQAAGGAGVAWHQLDVPGVGVFGPEKMATGHITIWP
;
A
#
# COMPACT_ATOMS: atom_id res chain seq x y z
N MET A 1 0.21 24.66 -13.07
CA MET A 1 1.65 24.41 -12.85
C MET A 1 1.87 24.24 -11.35
N ALA A 2 2.28 23.05 -10.91
CA ALA A 2 2.81 22.79 -9.57
C ALA A 2 3.67 21.51 -9.60
N GLY A 3 4.96 21.67 -9.31
CA GLY A 3 5.90 20.71 -8.73
C GLY A 3 6.03 19.29 -9.31
N ARG A 4 6.97 19.09 -10.25
CA ARG A 4 7.69 17.82 -10.35
C ARG A 4 8.73 17.79 -9.22
N SER A 5 8.39 17.18 -8.08
CA SER A 5 9.39 16.82 -7.07
C SER A 5 10.21 15.62 -7.57
N GLY A 6 11.53 15.71 -7.40
CA GLY A 6 12.50 14.86 -8.05
C GLY A 6 12.46 13.38 -7.63
N GLY A 7 13.05 12.55 -8.51
CA GLY A 7 13.78 11.36 -8.10
C GLY A 7 13.02 10.05 -7.92
N PHE A 8 11.75 9.91 -8.28
CA PHE A 8 11.04 8.63 -8.17
C PHE A 8 10.90 7.93 -9.54
N PRO A 9 11.37 6.68 -9.71
CA PRO A 9 11.17 5.92 -10.93
C PRO A 9 9.73 5.41 -10.93
N PHE A 10 8.80 6.21 -11.44
CA PHE A 10 7.48 5.73 -11.79
C PHE A 10 7.65 4.65 -12.88
N LYS A 11 7.79 3.39 -12.45
CA LYS A 11 7.44 2.20 -13.25
C LYS A 11 5.98 2.40 -13.76
N PRO A 12 5.57 1.73 -14.85
CA PRO A 12 4.87 2.26 -16.05
C PRO A 12 3.53 3.00 -15.88
N TRP A 13 3.06 3.22 -14.66
CA TRP A 13 1.72 3.66 -14.32
C TRP A 13 1.57 5.18 -14.36
N LEU A 14 0.61 5.65 -15.15
CA LEU A 14 0.08 7.02 -15.10
C LEU A 14 -1.06 7.13 -14.08
N ASN A 15 -1.88 6.09 -13.95
CA ASN A 15 -2.96 6.01 -12.96
C ASN A 15 -3.21 4.55 -12.56
N ILE A 16 -3.38 4.29 -11.27
CA ILE A 16 -3.77 2.97 -10.75
C ILE A 16 -5.26 3.01 -10.45
N GLN A 17 -6.02 2.10 -11.04
CA GLN A 17 -7.47 2.02 -10.90
C GLN A 17 -7.89 1.03 -9.80
N GLN A 18 -7.16 -0.08 -9.71
CA GLN A 18 -7.40 -1.12 -8.71
C GLN A 18 -6.09 -1.78 -8.32
N MET A 19 -5.94 -2.10 -7.03
CA MET A 19 -4.82 -2.87 -6.52
C MET A 19 -5.31 -3.90 -5.50
N HIS A 20 -4.85 -5.14 -5.65
CA HIS A 20 -5.02 -6.21 -4.67
C HIS A 20 -3.65 -6.65 -4.15
N VAL A 21 -3.47 -6.63 -2.83
CA VAL A 21 -2.22 -7.03 -2.17
C VAL A 21 -2.50 -8.20 -1.25
N GLN A 22 -1.85 -9.32 -1.50
CA GLN A 22 -2.00 -10.53 -0.70
C GLN A 22 -0.63 -11.07 -0.33
N GLY A 23 -0.34 -11.10 0.97
CA GLY A 23 0.99 -11.44 1.44
C GLY A 23 1.04 -11.90 2.88
N ARG A 24 2.24 -12.30 3.29
CA ARG A 24 2.55 -12.63 4.67
C ARG A 24 3.27 -11.46 5.31
N VAL A 25 2.88 -11.12 6.53
CA VAL A 25 3.64 -10.20 7.38
C VAL A 25 4.91 -10.91 7.84
N THR A 26 6.05 -10.21 7.78
CA THR A 26 7.31 -10.71 8.30
C THR A 26 7.24 -10.78 9.83
N PRO A 27 7.51 -11.94 10.45
CA PRO A 27 7.52 -12.07 11.91
C PRO A 27 8.46 -11.03 12.55
N GLY A 28 8.01 -10.40 13.65
CA GLY A 28 8.79 -9.39 14.38
C GLY A 28 8.84 -8.01 13.73
N SER A 29 8.19 -7.78 12.59
CA SER A 29 8.17 -6.46 11.92
C SER A 29 7.19 -5.45 12.53
N LEU A 30 6.28 -5.91 13.39
CA LEU A 30 5.27 -5.03 14.01
C LEU A 30 5.94 -4.02 14.94
N SER A 31 5.70 -2.75 14.68
CA SER A 31 6.05 -1.62 15.55
C SER A 31 4.80 -0.83 15.88
N ILE A 32 4.61 -0.52 17.16
CA ILE A 32 3.48 0.29 17.64
C ILE A 32 4.06 1.49 18.41
N ALA A 33 3.77 2.69 17.93
CA ALA A 33 4.18 3.93 18.57
C ALA A 33 3.10 5.00 18.42
N GLY A 34 2.73 5.66 19.53
CA GLY A 34 1.77 6.77 19.49
C GLY A 34 0.40 6.43 18.90
N GLY A 35 -0.08 5.19 19.07
CA GLY A 35 -1.35 4.73 18.49
C GLY A 35 -1.31 4.43 16.99
N VAL A 36 -0.10 4.42 16.40
CA VAL A 36 0.15 4.00 15.02
C VAL A 36 0.78 2.60 15.05
N ALA A 37 0.18 1.66 14.33
CA ALA A 37 0.74 0.33 14.09
C ALA A 37 1.34 0.28 12.69
N THR A 38 2.58 -0.18 12.59
CA THR A 38 3.30 -0.37 11.32
C THR A 38 3.82 -1.81 11.26
N PHE A 39 3.64 -2.49 10.14
CA PHE A 39 4.21 -3.82 9.90
C PHE A 39 4.64 -3.96 8.45
N SER A 40 5.56 -4.88 8.18
CA SER A 40 6.09 -5.11 6.83
C SER A 40 6.04 -6.57 6.45
N GLY A 41 6.10 -6.86 5.16
CA GLY A 41 6.06 -8.23 4.68
C GLY A 41 6.40 -8.36 3.21
N THR A 42 6.08 -9.54 2.68
CA THR A 42 6.18 -9.84 1.26
C THR A 42 4.81 -10.28 0.72
N ALA A 43 4.42 -9.73 -0.43
CA ALA A 43 3.12 -9.97 -1.03
C ALA A 43 3.21 -10.24 -2.53
N THR A 44 2.19 -10.91 -3.04
CA THR A 44 1.79 -10.86 -4.45
C THR A 44 0.81 -9.70 -4.63
N ILE A 45 1.05 -8.90 -5.64
CA ILE A 45 0.31 -7.67 -5.91
C ILE A 45 -0.23 -7.72 -7.33
N HIS A 46 -1.55 -7.58 -7.45
CA HIS A 46 -2.23 -7.43 -8.73
C HIS A 46 -2.59 -5.95 -8.90
N VAL A 47 -2.14 -5.32 -9.98
CA VAL A 47 -2.38 -3.91 -10.29
C VAL A 47 -3.06 -3.79 -11.64
N VAL A 48 -4.16 -3.05 -11.67
CA VAL A 48 -4.83 -2.65 -12.90
C VAL A 48 -4.78 -1.13 -12.99
N GLY A 49 -4.26 -0.63 -14.10
CA GLY A 49 -4.07 0.81 -14.28
C GLY A 49 -3.91 1.23 -15.74
N THR A 50 -3.58 2.49 -15.95
CA THR A 50 -3.23 3.05 -17.25
C THR A 50 -1.76 3.45 -17.29
N THR A 51 -1.18 3.30 -18.47
CA THR A 51 0.19 3.65 -18.83
C THR A 51 0.15 4.63 -20.01
N SER A 52 1.29 5.13 -20.46
CA SER A 52 1.34 5.96 -21.68
C SER A 52 0.86 5.22 -22.94
N THR A 53 0.87 3.90 -22.94
CA THR A 53 0.47 3.04 -24.08
C THR A 53 -0.93 2.44 -23.94
N GLY A 54 -1.65 2.73 -22.84
CA GLY A 54 -3.00 2.22 -22.60
C GLY A 54 -3.15 1.49 -21.27
N ARG A 55 -4.25 0.75 -21.12
CA ARG A 55 -4.55 -0.03 -19.90
C ARG A 55 -3.55 -1.20 -19.79
N LEU A 56 -3.07 -1.42 -18.57
CA LEU A 56 -2.18 -2.53 -18.23
C LEU A 56 -2.72 -3.25 -16.99
N ASP A 57 -2.67 -4.57 -17.03
CA ASP A 57 -2.93 -5.47 -15.92
C ASP A 57 -1.63 -6.24 -15.64
N MET A 58 -1.18 -6.23 -14.40
CA MET A 58 0.10 -6.80 -14.01
C MET A 58 0.02 -7.49 -12.66
N THR A 59 0.67 -8.65 -12.58
CA THR A 59 0.91 -9.37 -11.33
C THR A 59 2.39 -9.27 -10.96
N LEU A 60 2.68 -8.73 -9.79
CA LEU A 60 4.02 -8.60 -9.22
C LEU A 60 4.14 -9.55 -8.03
N SER A 61 5.04 -10.52 -8.13
CA SER A 61 5.26 -11.51 -7.07
C SER A 61 6.44 -11.13 -6.19
N ASN A 62 6.43 -11.56 -4.92
CA ASN A 62 7.52 -11.35 -3.95
C ASN A 62 7.86 -9.86 -3.72
N MET A 63 6.84 -9.01 -3.74
CA MET A 63 7.01 -7.57 -3.51
C MET A 63 7.07 -7.29 -2.02
N ALA A 64 8.07 -6.54 -1.58
CA ALA A 64 8.06 -5.98 -0.24
C ALA A 64 6.88 -5.01 -0.09
N PHE A 65 6.32 -4.93 1.12
CA PHE A 65 5.34 -3.90 1.47
C PHE A 65 5.51 -3.44 2.92
N VAL A 66 5.06 -2.22 3.21
CA VAL A 66 4.89 -1.68 4.55
C VAL A 66 3.45 -1.19 4.69
N SER A 67 2.74 -1.66 5.71
CA SER A 67 1.39 -1.21 6.05
C SER A 67 1.45 -0.40 7.33
N THR A 68 0.84 0.77 7.31
CA THR A 68 0.70 1.67 8.46
C THR A 68 -0.77 1.92 8.72
N GLN A 69 -1.20 1.81 9.97
CA GLN A 69 -2.59 1.95 10.40
C GLN A 69 -2.64 2.77 11.67
N ALA A 70 -3.60 3.67 11.79
CA ALA A 70 -3.85 4.37 13.05
C ALA A 70 -5.29 4.86 13.16
N ALA A 71 -5.61 5.46 14.31
CA ALA A 71 -6.83 6.25 14.46
C ALA A 71 -6.73 7.54 13.63
N GLY A 72 -7.81 7.87 12.91
CA GLY A 72 -8.01 9.10 12.14
C GLY A 72 -8.93 10.11 12.84
N GLY A 73 -9.24 9.90 14.11
CA GLY A 73 -10.20 10.69 14.89
C GLY A 73 -11.31 9.82 15.50
N ALA A 74 -12.32 10.47 16.07
CA ALA A 74 -13.42 9.78 16.75
C ALA A 74 -14.12 8.77 15.82
N GLY A 75 -13.99 7.48 16.12
CA GLY A 75 -14.63 6.39 15.39
C GLY A 75 -14.05 6.09 14.00
N VAL A 76 -12.91 6.66 13.63
CA VAL A 76 -12.31 6.49 12.29
C VAL A 76 -10.94 5.86 12.41
N ALA A 77 -10.69 4.79 11.67
CA ALA A 77 -9.34 4.28 11.40
C ALA A 77 -8.89 4.72 10.00
N TRP A 78 -7.59 4.84 9.78
CA TRP A 78 -7.01 5.00 8.44
C TRP A 78 -5.92 3.96 8.19
N HIS A 79 -5.65 3.74 6.92
CA HIS A 79 -4.61 2.84 6.45
C HIS A 79 -3.79 3.50 5.33
N GLN A 80 -2.48 3.29 5.38
CA GLN A 80 -1.55 3.62 4.32
C GLN A 80 -0.72 2.38 3.99
N LEU A 81 -0.53 2.13 2.70
CA LEU A 81 0.25 1.03 2.17
C LEU A 81 1.37 1.57 1.29
N ASP A 82 2.60 1.22 1.60
CA ASP A 82 3.77 1.46 0.77
C ASP A 82 4.23 0.16 0.13
N VAL A 83 4.34 0.17 -1.20
CA VAL A 83 4.88 -0.92 -1.99
C VAL A 83 6.06 -0.36 -2.79
N PRO A 84 7.30 -0.62 -2.34
CA PRO A 84 8.50 -0.17 -3.04
C PRO A 84 8.48 -0.55 -4.52
N GLY A 85 8.64 0.45 -5.40
CA GLY A 85 8.63 0.28 -6.84
C GLY A 85 7.25 0.22 -7.50
N VAL A 86 6.16 0.31 -6.74
CA VAL A 86 4.80 0.53 -7.25
C VAL A 86 4.28 1.90 -6.81
N GLY A 87 4.33 2.20 -5.51
CA GLY A 87 3.90 3.49 -4.97
C GLY A 87 3.43 3.43 -3.51
N VAL A 88 3.02 4.60 -3.01
CA VAL A 88 2.39 4.77 -1.70
C VAL A 88 0.91 5.09 -1.89
N PHE A 89 0.05 4.38 -1.17
CA PHE A 89 -1.41 4.43 -1.27
C PHE A 89 -2.01 4.78 0.09
N GLY A 90 -2.92 5.76 0.13
CA GLY A 90 -3.39 6.35 1.37
C GLY A 90 -2.54 7.54 1.84
N PRO A 91 -2.73 8.03 3.07
CA PRO A 91 -3.62 7.49 4.10
C PRO A 91 -5.09 7.66 3.74
N GLU A 92 -5.85 6.57 3.77
CA GLU A 92 -7.29 6.58 3.48
C GLU A 92 -8.10 6.04 4.65
N LYS A 93 -9.28 6.62 4.86
CA LYS A 93 -10.21 6.17 5.91
C LYS A 93 -10.64 4.75 5.62
N MET A 94 -10.51 3.87 6.60
CA MET A 94 -11.01 2.50 6.50
C MET A 94 -12.52 2.53 6.70
N ALA A 95 -13.29 2.44 5.60
CA ALA A 95 -14.74 2.29 5.68
C ALA A 95 -15.13 0.93 6.29
N THR A 96 -14.37 -0.12 5.97
CA THR A 96 -14.43 -1.45 6.58
C THR A 96 -13.03 -2.06 6.57
N GLY A 97 -12.71 -2.93 7.52
CA GLY A 97 -11.46 -3.67 7.55
C GLY A 97 -11.50 -4.78 8.60
N HIS A 98 -11.00 -5.95 8.23
CA HIS A 98 -10.91 -7.10 9.11
C HIS A 98 -9.47 -7.60 9.09
N ILE A 99 -8.77 -7.46 10.21
CA ILE A 99 -7.42 -8.03 10.38
C ILE A 99 -7.60 -9.35 11.13
N THR A 100 -7.31 -10.47 10.46
CA THR A 100 -7.27 -11.79 11.09
C THR A 100 -5.83 -12.14 11.39
N ILE A 101 -5.50 -12.26 12.68
CA ILE A 101 -4.22 -12.76 13.15
C ILE A 101 -4.41 -14.25 13.44
N TRP A 102 -3.68 -15.10 12.71
CA TRP A 102 -3.64 -16.54 13.00
C TRP A 102 -2.53 -16.82 14.03
N PRO A 103 -2.77 -17.71 15.02
CA PRO A 103 -1.75 -18.15 15.96
C PRO A 103 -0.60 -18.92 15.30
#